data_AF-A0A6A3LXA9-F1
#
_entry.id   AF-A0A6A3LXA9-F1
#
_cell.length_a   1.000
_cell.length_b   1.000
_cell.length_c   1.000
_cell.angle_alpha   90.00
_cell.angle_beta   90.00
_cell.angle_gamma   90.00
#
_symmetry.space_group_name_H-M   'P 1'
#
loop_
_entity.id
_entity.type
_entity.pdbx_description
1 polymer ?
#
loop_
_entity_poly.entity_id
_entity_poly.type
_entity_poly.pdbx_seq_one_letter_code
_entity_poly.pdbx_strand_id
1 'polypeptide(L)'
;MASDSKTPAALLTPEDLYSFARRFDVDLSREPYLLPLMKQAATTPHPPKRQCDDDNERCVERYFLDQIKILRHQQQQLASHKQDSEASAWMAFEEIVSPEAGNSTKKSTSTYYYNFITKSRQDLHPLVPLLGNEWAGNDDEDPMTRAADPQEFENAATLHKQTSMKNIAALEILCFHCWWKETSLLGETRQCRLRLYFSIPTRHFQVVLEDSPNVFTISHIAHSVTGIPLSVWDLHEGARLTVLGRPTTLRQASLLTRQWLDVHERRLRPVMENLQKELAKYELRSHGRSAAAPASGRILCADPHRSRSGVSLRQLLDDIVMLQTKLATYRPDLARRLCEPLADLDTA
;
A
#
# COMPACT_ATOMS: atom_id res chain seq x y z
N MET A 1 -27.52 -48.68 -16.97
CA MET A 1 -27.57 -47.48 -17.81
C MET A 1 -28.02 -46.32 -16.93
N ALA A 2 -27.09 -45.75 -16.15
CA ALA A 2 -27.36 -44.61 -15.30
C ALA A 2 -26.90 -43.35 -16.06
N SER A 3 -27.85 -42.47 -16.34
CA SER A 3 -27.64 -41.19 -16.99
C SER A 3 -26.95 -40.22 -16.01
N ASP A 4 -25.65 -39.97 -16.23
CA ASP A 4 -24.92 -38.86 -15.62
C ASP A 4 -25.49 -37.53 -16.13
N SER A 5 -26.46 -36.97 -15.40
CA SER A 5 -26.85 -35.57 -15.58
C SER A 5 -25.84 -34.68 -14.86
N LYS A 6 -24.77 -34.33 -15.57
CA LYS A 6 -23.78 -33.32 -15.18
C LYS A 6 -24.49 -31.96 -15.08
N THR A 7 -24.94 -31.58 -13.89
CA THR A 7 -25.48 -30.23 -13.65
C THR A 7 -24.40 -29.21 -14.01
N PRO A 8 -24.64 -28.25 -14.92
CA PRO A 8 -23.67 -27.21 -15.21
C PRO A 8 -23.38 -26.44 -13.92
N ALA A 9 -22.11 -26.12 -13.66
CA ALA A 9 -21.72 -25.27 -12.54
C ALA A 9 -22.53 -23.96 -12.64
N ALA A 10 -23.57 -23.84 -11.80
CA ALA A 10 -24.41 -22.66 -11.77
C ALA A 10 -23.53 -21.51 -11.27
N LEU A 11 -23.44 -20.44 -12.06
CA LEU A 11 -22.75 -19.23 -11.62
C LEU A 11 -23.52 -18.68 -10.42
N LEU A 12 -22.78 -18.45 -9.33
CA LEU A 12 -23.33 -17.93 -8.10
C LEU A 12 -23.86 -16.51 -8.35
N THR A 13 -25.10 -16.21 -7.97
CA THR A 13 -25.69 -14.87 -8.06
C THR A 13 -25.74 -14.19 -6.67
N PRO A 14 -25.91 -12.85 -6.59
CA PRO A 14 -26.11 -12.16 -5.33
C PRO A 14 -27.33 -12.68 -4.54
N GLU A 15 -28.40 -13.04 -5.24
CA GLU A 15 -29.62 -13.60 -4.64
C GLU A 15 -29.38 -14.99 -4.01
N ASP A 16 -28.52 -15.80 -4.62
CA ASP A 16 -28.11 -17.09 -4.05
C ASP A 16 -27.36 -16.88 -2.74
N LEU A 17 -26.50 -15.85 -2.66
CA LEU A 17 -25.78 -15.51 -1.43
C LEU A 17 -26.71 -14.97 -0.34
N TYR A 18 -27.69 -14.12 -0.66
CA TYR A 18 -28.70 -13.71 0.32
C TYR A 18 -29.49 -14.91 0.87
N SER A 19 -29.87 -15.83 -0.02
CA SER A 19 -30.60 -17.04 0.35
C SER A 19 -29.76 -17.98 1.22
N PHE A 20 -28.46 -18.09 0.91
CA PHE A 20 -27.52 -18.93 1.64
C PHE A 20 -27.16 -18.34 3.01
N ALA A 21 -26.91 -17.04 3.09
CA ALA A 21 -26.59 -16.33 4.34
C ALA A 21 -27.72 -16.42 5.39
N ARG A 22 -28.99 -16.46 4.94
CA ARG A 22 -30.15 -16.68 5.82
C ARG A 22 -30.09 -18.01 6.59
N ARG A 23 -29.42 -19.04 6.04
CA ARG A 23 -29.25 -20.34 6.74
C ARG A 23 -28.37 -20.21 7.98
N PHE A 24 -27.50 -19.20 8.02
CA PHE A 24 -26.57 -18.92 9.11
C PHE A 24 -26.99 -17.72 9.97
N ASP A 25 -28.22 -17.21 9.79
CA ASP A 25 -28.72 -16.00 10.48
C ASP A 25 -27.81 -14.76 10.26
N VAL A 26 -27.33 -14.59 9.02
CA VAL A 26 -26.49 -13.46 8.59
C VAL A 26 -27.28 -12.56 7.65
N ASP A 27 -27.33 -11.26 7.96
CA ASP A 27 -27.88 -10.23 7.06
C ASP A 27 -26.73 -9.47 6.39
N LEU A 28 -26.46 -9.80 5.13
CA LEU A 28 -25.38 -9.21 4.34
C LEU A 28 -25.51 -7.69 4.13
N SER A 29 -26.71 -7.13 4.34
CA SER A 29 -26.94 -5.68 4.27
C SER A 29 -26.46 -4.96 5.54
N ARG A 30 -26.44 -5.67 6.67
CA ARG A 30 -26.05 -5.14 7.98
C ARG A 30 -24.67 -5.61 8.42
N GLU A 31 -24.25 -6.78 7.95
CA GLU A 31 -22.97 -7.42 8.26
C GLU A 31 -22.17 -7.69 6.96
N PRO A 32 -21.83 -6.65 6.18
CA PRO A 32 -21.14 -6.80 4.89
C PRO A 32 -19.77 -7.47 5.03
N TYR A 33 -19.09 -7.33 6.18
CA TYR A 33 -17.80 -7.98 6.46
C TYR A 33 -17.87 -9.51 6.48
N LEU A 34 -19.07 -10.12 6.57
CA LEU A 34 -19.26 -11.56 6.47
C LEU A 34 -19.40 -12.06 5.02
N LEU A 35 -19.47 -11.16 4.04
CA LEU A 35 -19.62 -11.52 2.62
C LEU A 35 -18.57 -12.53 2.12
N PRO A 36 -17.25 -12.36 2.37
CA PRO A 36 -16.25 -13.32 1.90
C PRO A 36 -16.48 -14.72 2.49
N LEU A 37 -16.86 -14.79 3.77
CA LEU A 37 -17.13 -16.03 4.46
C LEU A 37 -18.37 -16.73 3.89
N MET A 38 -19.43 -15.97 3.57
CA MET A 38 -20.64 -16.52 2.96
C MET A 38 -20.39 -17.02 1.54
N LYS A 39 -19.56 -16.31 0.76
CA LYS A 39 -19.12 -16.79 -0.56
C LYS A 39 -18.31 -18.08 -0.45
N GLN A 40 -17.40 -18.16 0.52
CA GLN A 40 -16.65 -19.39 0.75
C GLN A 40 -17.57 -20.55 1.14
N ALA A 41 -18.53 -20.31 2.02
CA ALA A 41 -19.49 -21.33 2.44
C ALA A 41 -20.37 -21.82 1.29
N ALA A 42 -20.83 -20.91 0.41
CA ALA A 42 -21.64 -21.26 -0.77
C ALA A 42 -20.85 -21.99 -1.86
N THR A 43 -19.54 -21.78 -1.96
CA THR A 43 -18.66 -22.38 -2.98
C THR A 43 -17.95 -23.64 -2.50
N THR A 44 -17.96 -23.93 -1.20
CA THR A 44 -17.33 -25.12 -0.65
C THR A 44 -18.13 -26.37 -1.08
N PRO A 45 -17.54 -27.27 -1.89
CA PRO A 45 -18.23 -28.47 -2.32
C PRO A 45 -18.49 -29.38 -1.12
N HIS A 46 -19.70 -29.95 -1.05
CA HIS A 46 -20.00 -30.94 -0.02
C HIS A 46 -19.15 -32.18 -0.29
N PRO A 47 -18.52 -32.77 0.74
CA PRO A 47 -17.77 -34.00 0.56
C PRO A 47 -18.68 -35.10 -0.02
N PRO A 48 -18.15 -35.99 -0.87
CA PRO A 48 -18.95 -37.06 -1.47
C PRO A 48 -19.65 -37.85 -0.37
N LYS A 49 -20.97 -38.05 -0.52
CA LYS A 49 -21.82 -38.79 0.42
C LYS A 49 -21.28 -40.21 0.60
N ARG A 50 -20.35 -40.38 1.55
CA ARG A 50 -20.06 -41.69 2.11
C ARG A 50 -21.30 -42.07 2.92
N GLN A 51 -21.78 -43.29 2.78
CA GLN A 51 -22.83 -43.84 3.64
C GLN A 51 -22.28 -43.94 5.07
N CYS A 52 -22.20 -42.81 5.77
CA CYS A 52 -22.01 -42.70 7.21
C CYS A 52 -22.23 -41.23 7.60
N ASP A 53 -23.30 -41.06 8.37
CA ASP A 53 -23.56 -40.03 9.38
C ASP A 53 -23.85 -38.58 8.94
N ASP A 54 -25.06 -38.18 9.34
CA ASP A 54 -25.64 -36.83 9.50
C ASP A 54 -24.70 -35.81 10.20
N ASP A 55 -23.59 -36.28 10.75
CA ASP A 55 -22.59 -35.50 11.49
C ASP A 55 -21.66 -34.66 10.60
N ASN A 56 -21.47 -35.04 9.32
CA ASN A 56 -20.53 -34.33 8.45
C ASN A 56 -21.08 -32.98 7.94
N GLU A 57 -22.38 -32.90 7.64
CA GLU A 57 -23.05 -31.63 7.30
C GLU A 57 -23.06 -30.67 8.50
N ARG A 58 -23.36 -31.19 9.70
CA ARG A 58 -23.27 -30.41 10.95
C ARG A 58 -21.85 -29.92 11.24
N CYS A 59 -20.82 -30.67 10.88
CA CYS A 59 -19.42 -30.28 11.11
C CYS A 59 -19.00 -29.06 10.28
N VAL A 60 -19.36 -29.05 8.98
CA VAL A 60 -19.07 -27.93 8.07
C VAL A 60 -19.87 -26.69 8.46
N GLU A 61 -21.16 -26.85 8.77
CA GLU A 61 -21.99 -25.74 9.26
C GLU A 61 -21.47 -25.16 10.58
N ARG A 62 -21.00 -26.01 11.49
CA ARG A 62 -20.43 -25.59 12.77
C ARG A 62 -19.14 -24.80 12.62
N TYR A 63 -18.29 -25.15 11.65
CA TYR A 63 -17.11 -24.34 11.30
C TYR A 63 -17.51 -22.92 10.89
N PHE A 64 -18.46 -22.76 9.98
CA PHE A 64 -18.90 -21.44 9.53
C PHE A 64 -19.61 -20.65 10.63
N LEU A 65 -20.44 -21.32 11.45
CA LEU A 65 -21.07 -20.69 12.62
C LEU A 65 -20.06 -20.19 13.65
N ASP A 66 -18.99 -20.95 13.90
CA ASP A 66 -17.95 -20.53 14.84
C ASP A 66 -17.11 -19.37 14.26
N GLN A 67 -16.85 -19.37 12.95
CA GLN A 67 -16.19 -18.22 12.30
C GLN A 67 -17.05 -16.96 12.30
N ILE A 68 -18.36 -17.07 12.08
CA ILE A 68 -19.29 -15.94 12.20
C ILE A 68 -19.23 -15.33 13.59
N LYS A 69 -19.21 -16.15 14.65
CA LYS A 69 -19.10 -15.67 16.04
C LYS A 69 -17.80 -14.92 16.28
N ILE A 70 -16.67 -15.46 15.80
CA ILE A 70 -15.36 -14.82 15.93
C ILE A 70 -15.35 -13.46 15.24
N LEU A 71 -15.84 -13.37 14.00
CA LEU A 71 -15.86 -12.13 13.23
C LEU A 71 -16.82 -11.09 13.84
N ARG A 72 -18.00 -11.49 14.33
CA ARG A 72 -18.90 -10.60 15.09
C ARG A 72 -18.22 -10.02 16.34
N HIS A 73 -17.48 -10.84 17.07
CA HIS A 73 -16.75 -10.39 18.27
C HIS A 73 -15.62 -9.40 17.92
N GLN A 74 -14.87 -9.66 16.85
CA GLN A 74 -13.83 -8.74 16.37
C GLN A 74 -14.41 -7.40 15.92
N GLN A 75 -15.52 -7.42 15.17
CA GLN A 75 -16.19 -6.20 14.71
C GLN A 75 -16.69 -5.34 15.89
N GLN A 76 -17.17 -5.97 16.97
CA GLN A 76 -17.60 -5.27 18.18
C GLN A 76 -16.44 -4.56 18.91
N GLN A 77 -15.22 -5.08 18.82
CA GLN A 77 -14.02 -4.44 19.38
C GLN A 77 -13.48 -3.31 18.48
N LEU A 78 -13.76 -3.35 17.18
CA LEU A 78 -13.27 -2.41 16.15
C LEU A 78 -14.19 -1.20 15.89
N ALA A 79 -15.29 -1.04 16.65
CA ALA A 79 -16.33 -0.03 16.44
C ALA A 79 -15.88 1.46 16.57
N SER A 80 -14.57 1.73 16.66
CA SER A 80 -13.97 3.08 16.59
C SER A 80 -13.63 3.56 15.17
N HIS A 81 -13.60 2.68 14.15
CA HIS A 81 -13.30 3.06 12.76
C HIS A 81 -14.50 2.79 11.82
N LYS A 82 -15.22 3.84 11.41
CA LYS A 82 -16.40 3.76 10.53
C LYS A 82 -16.07 3.58 9.03
N GLN A 83 -14.80 3.67 8.62
CA GLN A 83 -14.41 3.79 7.21
C GLN A 83 -14.31 2.45 6.46
N ASP A 84 -14.14 1.32 7.14
CA ASP A 84 -13.96 0.00 6.51
C ASP A 84 -15.28 -0.70 6.11
N SER A 85 -16.42 -0.14 6.51
CA SER A 85 -17.73 -0.76 6.30
C SER A 85 -18.21 -0.69 4.84
N GLU A 86 -17.81 0.34 4.09
CA GLU A 86 -18.27 0.53 2.71
C GLU A 86 -17.47 -0.30 1.70
N ALA A 87 -16.15 -0.44 1.91
CA ALA A 87 -15.29 -1.29 1.08
C ALA A 87 -15.65 -2.78 1.21
N SER A 88 -16.03 -3.20 2.42
CA SER A 88 -16.41 -4.59 2.71
C SER A 88 -17.72 -5.03 2.05
N ALA A 89 -18.51 -4.10 1.49
CA ALA A 89 -19.86 -4.36 0.96
C ALA A 89 -19.90 -4.81 -0.51
N TRP A 90 -18.77 -4.76 -1.21
CA TRP A 90 -18.69 -5.01 -2.65
C TRP A 90 -18.16 -6.41 -2.96
N MET A 91 -18.77 -7.07 -3.95
CA MET A 91 -18.34 -8.39 -4.38
C MET A 91 -18.53 -8.60 -5.88
N ALA A 92 -17.60 -9.32 -6.50
CA ALA A 92 -17.61 -9.66 -7.92
C ALA A 92 -18.40 -10.95 -8.21
N PHE A 93 -19.15 -10.92 -9.31
CA PHE A 93 -19.98 -11.99 -9.87
C PHE A 93 -19.72 -12.15 -11.36
N GLU A 94 -20.01 -13.33 -11.89
CA GLU A 94 -19.86 -13.64 -13.31
C GLU A 94 -21.23 -13.91 -13.94
N GLU A 95 -21.46 -13.37 -15.13
CA GLU A 95 -22.67 -13.55 -15.92
C GLU A 95 -22.33 -14.06 -17.33
N ILE A 96 -23.13 -14.97 -17.87
CA ILE A 96 -22.93 -15.48 -19.24
C ILE A 96 -23.58 -14.51 -20.22
N VAL A 97 -22.77 -13.85 -21.05
CA VAL A 97 -23.26 -13.00 -22.14
C VAL A 97 -23.58 -13.89 -23.33
N SER A 98 -24.83 -13.82 -23.81
CA SER A 98 -25.23 -14.50 -25.05
C SER A 98 -24.66 -13.76 -26.25
N PRO A 99 -24.02 -14.45 -27.21
CA PRO A 99 -23.46 -13.78 -28.38
C PRO A 99 -24.61 -13.23 -29.24
N GLU A 100 -24.64 -11.91 -29.43
CA GLU A 100 -25.47 -11.28 -30.46
C GLU A 100 -25.01 -11.83 -31.82
N ALA A 101 -25.92 -12.55 -32.49
CA ALA A 101 -25.88 -13.01 -33.88
C ALA A 101 -24.49 -13.02 -34.56
N GLY A 102 -23.64 -13.99 -34.23
CA GLY A 102 -22.37 -14.21 -34.94
C GLY A 102 -21.57 -15.41 -34.44
N ASN A 103 -21.74 -16.57 -35.07
CA ASN A 103 -20.90 -17.79 -35.10
C ASN A 103 -19.76 -17.95 -34.07
N SER A 104 -20.06 -17.92 -32.77
CA SER A 104 -19.13 -18.32 -31.71
C SER A 104 -19.80 -19.31 -30.76
N THR A 105 -19.30 -20.55 -30.74
CA THR A 105 -19.70 -21.61 -29.81
C THR A 105 -19.10 -21.46 -28.41
N LYS A 106 -18.42 -20.34 -28.11
CA LYS A 106 -17.86 -20.06 -26.79
C LYS A 106 -18.74 -19.09 -26.02
N LYS A 107 -19.29 -19.55 -24.89
CA LYS A 107 -19.97 -18.71 -23.90
C LYS A 107 -18.95 -17.71 -23.34
N SER A 108 -19.13 -16.42 -23.60
CA SER A 108 -18.35 -15.35 -22.96
C SER A 108 -18.94 -15.04 -21.58
N THR A 109 -18.11 -14.98 -20.56
CA THR A 109 -18.50 -14.52 -19.22
C THR A 109 -18.09 -13.06 -19.03
N SER A 110 -18.98 -12.23 -18.50
CA SER A 110 -18.71 -10.86 -18.09
C SER A 110 -18.70 -10.79 -16.55
N THR A 111 -17.78 -10.02 -15.98
CA THR A 111 -17.73 -9.78 -14.53
C THR A 111 -18.46 -8.49 -14.19
N TYR A 112 -19.30 -8.52 -13.17
CA TYR A 112 -19.94 -7.33 -12.60
C TYR A 112 -19.77 -7.32 -11.08
N TYR A 113 -19.94 -6.15 -10.48
CA TYR A 113 -19.79 -5.91 -9.05
C TYR A 113 -21.14 -5.55 -8.44
N TYR A 114 -21.43 -6.11 -7.27
CA TYR A 114 -22.67 -5.86 -6.55
C TYR A 114 -22.38 -5.38 -5.14
N ASN A 115 -23.09 -4.32 -4.73
CA ASN A 115 -23.03 -3.80 -3.36
C ASN A 115 -24.20 -4.35 -2.54
N PHE A 116 -23.92 -5.06 -1.46
CA PHE A 116 -24.94 -5.69 -0.62
C PHE A 116 -25.63 -4.74 0.36
N ILE A 117 -25.09 -3.55 0.59
CA ILE A 117 -25.73 -2.49 1.38
C ILE A 117 -26.70 -1.68 0.51
N THR A 118 -26.19 -1.13 -0.60
CA THR A 118 -26.97 -0.24 -1.49
C THR A 118 -27.80 -0.99 -2.52
N LYS A 119 -27.59 -2.30 -2.66
CA LYS A 119 -28.24 -3.18 -3.65
C LYS A 119 -28.03 -2.70 -5.09
N SER A 120 -26.89 -2.04 -5.34
CA SER A 120 -26.53 -1.52 -6.65
C SER A 120 -25.58 -2.46 -7.39
N ARG A 121 -25.82 -2.60 -8.70
CA ARG A 121 -24.94 -3.31 -9.63
C ARG A 121 -24.12 -2.29 -10.42
N GLN A 122 -22.84 -2.58 -10.60
CA GLN A 122 -21.92 -1.81 -11.44
C GLN A 122 -21.06 -2.76 -12.25
N ASP A 123 -20.72 -2.40 -13.49
CA ASP A 123 -19.84 -3.20 -14.33
C ASP A 123 -18.35 -2.96 -13.99
N LEU A 124 -18.04 -1.83 -13.36
CA LEU A 124 -16.70 -1.44 -12.91
C LEU A 124 -16.60 -1.55 -11.38
N HIS A 125 -15.42 -1.92 -10.89
CA HIS A 125 -15.18 -2.04 -9.45
C HIS A 125 -15.14 -0.63 -8.81
N PRO A 126 -15.75 -0.40 -7.65
CA PRO A 126 -15.89 0.94 -7.07
C PRO A 126 -14.59 1.53 -6.51
N LEU A 127 -13.56 0.70 -6.31
CA LEU A 127 -12.19 1.14 -6.01
C LEU A 127 -11.32 1.32 -7.27
N VAL A 128 -11.87 1.10 -8.47
CA VAL A 128 -11.24 1.58 -9.70
C VAL A 128 -11.55 3.08 -9.73
N PRO A 129 -10.55 3.97 -9.64
CA PRO A 129 -10.79 5.40 -9.79
C PRO A 129 -11.59 5.62 -11.06
N LEU A 130 -12.66 6.40 -10.97
CA LEU A 130 -13.59 6.75 -12.04
C LEU A 130 -12.82 7.41 -13.20
N LEU A 131 -12.18 6.59 -14.03
CA LEU A 131 -11.69 6.95 -15.34
C LEU A 131 -12.92 6.98 -16.25
N GLY A 132 -13.45 8.19 -16.43
CA GLY A 132 -14.43 8.49 -17.47
C GLY A 132 -15.82 8.78 -16.93
N ASN A 133 -16.05 10.01 -16.50
CA ASN A 133 -17.05 10.81 -17.20
C ASN A 133 -16.52 12.22 -17.38
N GLU A 134 -16.48 12.61 -18.64
CA GLU A 134 -15.93 13.83 -19.18
C GLU A 134 -16.68 15.07 -18.63
N TRP A 135 -15.99 16.22 -18.57
CA TRP A 135 -16.54 17.59 -18.41
C TRP A 135 -16.87 18.13 -17.00
N ALA A 136 -15.97 17.99 -16.03
CA ALA A 136 -15.87 19.00 -14.97
C ALA A 136 -14.40 19.29 -14.67
N GLY A 137 -13.89 20.39 -15.22
CA GLY A 137 -12.66 21.00 -14.75
C GLY A 137 -12.86 21.54 -13.33
N ASN A 138 -12.77 20.65 -12.35
CA ASN A 138 -12.49 21.04 -10.98
C ASN A 138 -10.99 20.82 -10.77
N ASP A 139 -10.22 21.90 -10.88
CA ASP A 139 -8.81 21.99 -10.49
C ASP A 139 -8.60 21.85 -8.96
N ASP A 140 -9.55 21.20 -8.26
CA ASP A 140 -9.70 21.18 -6.80
C ASP A 140 -9.68 19.75 -6.22
N GLU A 141 -9.42 18.73 -7.05
CA GLU A 141 -9.11 17.38 -6.54
C GLU A 141 -7.66 17.33 -6.04
N ASP A 142 -7.46 16.89 -4.80
CA ASP A 142 -6.14 16.71 -4.20
C ASP A 142 -5.30 15.82 -5.14
N PRO A 143 -4.16 16.33 -5.68
CA PRO A 143 -3.33 15.63 -6.64
C PRO A 143 -2.82 14.27 -6.13
N MET A 144 -2.93 13.98 -4.83
CA MET A 144 -2.60 12.68 -4.23
C MET A 144 -3.70 11.64 -4.29
N THR A 145 -4.94 12.02 -4.56
CA THR A 145 -6.10 11.11 -4.59
C THR A 145 -6.56 10.76 -6.01
N ARG A 146 -6.02 11.47 -7.01
CA ARG A 146 -6.35 11.25 -8.42
C ARG A 146 -5.77 9.93 -8.94
N ALA A 147 -6.34 9.44 -10.04
CA ALA A 147 -5.81 8.27 -10.73
C ALA A 147 -4.40 8.56 -11.28
N ALA A 148 -3.54 7.54 -11.27
CA ALA A 148 -2.18 7.69 -11.75
C ALA A 148 -2.13 7.83 -13.28
N ASP A 149 -1.77 9.01 -13.78
CA ASP A 149 -1.67 9.29 -15.22
C ASP A 149 -0.26 8.93 -15.74
N PRO A 150 -0.14 8.00 -16.72
CA PRO A 150 1.13 7.69 -17.35
C PRO A 150 1.84 8.89 -18.01
N GLN A 151 1.10 9.92 -18.44
CA GLN A 151 1.67 11.10 -19.11
C GLN A 151 2.60 11.92 -18.21
N GLU A 152 2.39 11.87 -16.88
CA GLU A 152 3.26 12.53 -15.90
C GLU A 152 4.74 12.12 -16.03
N PHE A 153 5.00 10.92 -16.56
CA PHE A 153 6.33 10.34 -16.63
C PHE A 153 6.90 10.30 -18.06
N GLU A 154 6.21 10.87 -19.06
CA GLU A 154 6.64 10.81 -20.47
C GLU A 154 8.09 11.32 -20.65
N ASN A 155 8.46 12.35 -19.89
CA ASN A 155 9.79 12.96 -19.93
C ASN A 155 10.73 12.48 -18.82
N ALA A 156 10.30 11.57 -17.94
CA ALA A 156 11.10 11.12 -16.79
C ALA A 156 12.41 10.45 -17.23
N ALA A 157 12.33 9.56 -18.24
CA ALA A 157 13.50 8.88 -18.76
C ALA A 157 14.51 9.83 -19.42
N THR A 158 14.04 10.90 -20.09
CA THR A 158 14.91 11.93 -20.68
C THR A 158 15.52 12.84 -19.63
N LEU A 159 14.75 13.24 -18.62
CA LEU A 159 15.20 14.07 -17.50
C LEU A 159 16.38 13.40 -16.78
N HIS A 160 16.24 12.13 -16.43
CA HIS A 160 17.27 11.41 -15.65
C HIS A 160 18.46 10.91 -16.47
N LYS A 161 18.50 11.18 -17.78
CA LYS A 161 19.72 11.08 -18.59
C LYS A 161 20.61 12.32 -18.47
N GLN A 162 20.07 13.44 -18.00
CA GLN A 162 20.82 14.68 -17.81
C GLN A 162 21.77 14.56 -16.61
N THR A 163 22.93 15.20 -16.71
CA THR A 163 23.95 15.20 -15.65
C THR A 163 23.91 16.44 -14.77
N SER A 164 23.14 17.47 -15.16
CA SER A 164 23.05 18.75 -14.47
C SER A 164 21.70 19.42 -14.73
N MET A 165 21.19 20.11 -13.71
CA MET A 165 19.98 20.91 -13.75
C MET A 165 20.24 22.24 -13.05
N LYS A 166 19.77 23.37 -13.61
CA LYS A 166 20.02 24.71 -13.06
C LYS A 166 19.39 24.92 -11.68
N ASN A 167 18.16 24.43 -11.49
CA ASN A 167 17.45 24.51 -10.23
C ASN A 167 17.12 23.09 -9.75
N ILE A 168 18.06 22.47 -9.03
CA ILE A 168 17.86 21.11 -8.54
C ILE A 168 16.73 21.02 -7.52
N ALA A 169 16.43 22.07 -6.76
CA ALA A 169 15.34 22.06 -5.79
C ALA A 169 13.95 21.94 -6.44
N ALA A 170 13.83 22.34 -7.72
CA ALA A 170 12.62 22.23 -8.53
C ALA A 170 12.54 20.89 -9.30
N LEU A 171 13.33 19.88 -8.93
CA LEU A 171 13.19 18.55 -9.50
C LEU A 171 11.81 17.98 -9.11
N GLU A 172 11.03 17.57 -10.09
CA GLU A 172 9.67 17.06 -9.88
C GLU A 172 9.62 15.53 -9.84
N ILE A 173 10.57 14.86 -10.47
CA ILE A 173 10.60 13.39 -10.57
C ILE A 173 11.91 12.88 -9.98
N LEU A 174 11.80 11.88 -9.10
CA LEU A 174 12.93 11.11 -8.60
C LEU A 174 13.04 9.80 -9.36
N CYS A 175 14.26 9.31 -9.56
CA CYS A 175 14.54 8.06 -10.26
C CYS A 175 15.51 7.21 -9.46
N PHE A 176 15.13 5.95 -9.25
CA PHE A 176 15.92 4.95 -8.57
C PHE A 176 16.08 3.69 -9.44
N HIS A 177 17.29 3.16 -9.47
CA HIS A 177 17.59 1.84 -10.00
C HIS A 177 17.40 0.84 -8.87
N CYS A 178 16.51 -0.12 -9.09
CA CYS A 178 16.06 -1.04 -8.08
C CYS A 178 16.19 -2.47 -8.57
N TRP A 179 16.07 -3.40 -7.63
CA TRP A 179 16.05 -4.81 -7.94
C TRP A 179 15.29 -5.59 -6.87
N TRP A 180 14.78 -6.74 -7.29
CA TRP A 180 14.35 -7.80 -6.38
C TRP A 180 14.91 -9.14 -6.84
N LYS A 181 14.90 -10.13 -5.94
CA LYS A 181 15.19 -11.52 -6.27
C LYS A 181 13.88 -12.27 -6.41
N GLU A 182 13.76 -13.04 -7.47
CA GLU A 182 12.66 -13.97 -7.70
C GLU A 182 13.21 -15.39 -7.71
N THR A 183 12.60 -16.26 -6.92
CA THR A 183 12.93 -17.68 -6.93
C THR A 183 11.85 -18.41 -7.70
N SER A 184 12.23 -19.05 -8.80
CA SER A 184 11.36 -19.91 -9.59
C SER A 184 10.91 -21.11 -8.76
N LEU A 185 9.80 -21.73 -9.15
CA LEU A 185 9.33 -22.99 -8.57
C LEU A 185 10.36 -24.13 -8.71
N LEU A 186 11.26 -24.02 -9.69
CA LEU A 186 12.38 -24.94 -9.92
C LEU A 186 13.61 -24.64 -9.04
N GLY A 187 13.53 -23.65 -8.14
CA GLY A 187 14.63 -23.26 -7.23
C GLY A 187 15.67 -22.32 -7.86
N GLU A 188 15.54 -21.99 -9.15
CA GLU A 188 16.40 -21.01 -9.81
C GLU A 188 16.15 -19.61 -9.25
N THR A 189 17.24 -18.90 -8.91
CA THR A 189 17.13 -17.51 -8.43
C THR A 189 17.48 -16.55 -9.57
N ARG A 190 16.54 -15.68 -9.91
CA ARG A 190 16.71 -14.61 -10.88
C ARG A 190 16.71 -13.27 -10.15
N GLN A 191 17.61 -12.38 -10.58
CA GLN A 191 17.55 -10.98 -10.20
C GLN A 191 16.76 -10.22 -11.25
N CYS A 192 15.65 -9.60 -10.85
CA CYS A 192 14.87 -8.71 -11.70
C CYS A 192 15.31 -7.27 -11.42
N ARG A 193 15.66 -6.53 -12.46
CA ARG A 193 16.08 -5.12 -12.38
C ARG A 193 15.00 -4.22 -12.94
N LEU A 194 14.85 -3.05 -12.34
CA LEU A 194 13.86 -2.07 -12.74
C LEU A 194 14.32 -0.65 -12.44
N ARG A 195 13.65 0.31 -13.08
CA ARG A 195 13.69 1.72 -12.75
C ARG A 195 12.38 2.11 -12.11
N LEU A 196 12.47 2.76 -10.96
CA LEU A 196 11.36 3.33 -10.23
C LEU A 196 11.44 4.84 -10.38
N TYR A 197 10.41 5.43 -10.96
CA TYR A 197 10.19 6.86 -10.99
C TYR A 197 9.15 7.23 -9.93
N PHE A 198 9.36 8.33 -9.23
CA PHE A 198 8.42 8.88 -8.25
C PHE A 198 8.19 10.35 -8.58
N SER A 199 6.93 10.72 -8.80
CA SER A 199 6.53 12.10 -8.98
C SER A 199 6.32 12.75 -7.62
N ILE A 200 7.07 13.80 -7.29
CA ILE A 200 6.90 14.59 -6.08
C ILE A 200 5.50 15.23 -6.00
N PRO A 201 5.02 15.96 -7.03
CA PRO A 201 3.76 16.70 -6.92
C PRO A 201 2.53 15.79 -6.79
N THR A 202 2.54 14.60 -7.40
CA THR A 202 1.38 13.69 -7.44
C THR A 202 1.54 12.48 -6.53
N ARG A 203 2.76 12.24 -6.04
CA ARG A 203 3.17 11.06 -5.27
C ARG A 203 2.95 9.72 -5.98
N HIS A 204 2.72 9.76 -7.29
CA HIS A 204 2.60 8.57 -8.13
C HIS A 204 3.95 7.92 -8.38
N PHE A 205 3.91 6.64 -8.70
CA PHE A 205 5.07 5.85 -9.08
C PHE A 205 4.93 5.33 -10.52
N GLN A 206 6.05 5.25 -11.23
CA GLN A 206 6.15 4.49 -12.46
C GLN A 206 7.27 3.46 -12.36
N VAL A 207 6.95 2.22 -12.68
CA VAL A 207 7.86 1.08 -12.64
C VAL A 207 8.14 0.63 -14.07
N VAL A 208 9.39 0.70 -14.47
CA VAL A 208 9.87 0.22 -15.77
C VAL A 208 10.79 -0.97 -15.53
N LEU A 209 10.38 -2.16 -15.94
CA LEU A 209 11.20 -3.37 -15.84
C LEU A 209 12.28 -3.34 -16.94
N GLU A 210 13.52 -3.72 -16.61
CA GLU A 210 14.58 -3.76 -17.62
C GLU A 210 14.42 -4.92 -18.61
N ASP A 211 13.86 -6.04 -18.12
CA ASP A 211 13.74 -7.29 -18.88
C ASP A 211 12.40 -7.42 -19.64
N SER A 212 11.52 -6.41 -19.59
CA SER A 212 10.24 -6.43 -20.29
C SER A 212 9.83 -5.03 -20.72
N PRO A 213 9.09 -4.88 -21.84
CA PRO A 213 8.63 -3.56 -22.29
C PRO A 213 7.49 -2.99 -21.44
N ASN A 214 7.04 -3.72 -20.42
CA ASN A 214 5.90 -3.32 -19.60
C ASN A 214 6.27 -2.17 -18.66
N VAL A 215 5.45 -1.13 -18.68
CA VAL A 215 5.51 0.03 -17.80
C VAL A 215 4.26 0.03 -16.94
N PHE A 216 4.44 0.11 -15.62
CA PHE A 216 3.34 0.12 -14.66
C PHE A 216 3.30 1.47 -13.96
N THR A 217 2.18 2.18 -14.07
CA THR A 217 1.92 3.39 -13.28
C THR A 217 1.08 3.00 -12.07
N ILE A 218 1.53 3.37 -10.88
CA ILE A 218 0.96 2.98 -9.59
C ILE A 218 0.66 4.28 -8.83
N SER A 219 -0.56 4.40 -8.29
CA SER A 219 -0.98 5.59 -7.53
C SER A 219 -0.16 5.78 -6.25
N HIS A 220 0.06 4.71 -5.49
CA HIS A 220 0.90 4.77 -4.31
C HIS A 220 1.55 3.42 -3.99
N ILE A 221 2.63 3.48 -3.21
CA ILE A 221 3.20 2.31 -2.56
C ILE A 221 3.05 2.53 -1.06
N ALA A 222 2.44 1.59 -0.35
CA ALA A 222 2.29 1.66 1.09
C ALA A 222 3.50 1.09 1.82
N HIS A 223 3.83 1.67 2.98
CA HIS A 223 4.80 1.11 3.89
C HIS A 223 4.28 -0.23 4.46
N SER A 224 5.12 -1.26 4.47
CA SER A 224 4.70 -2.64 4.78
C SER A 224 4.18 -2.83 6.21
N VAL A 225 4.63 -1.99 7.14
CA VAL A 225 4.27 -2.09 8.57
C VAL A 225 3.10 -1.18 8.93
N THR A 226 3.07 0.03 8.38
CA THR A 226 2.12 1.08 8.81
C THR A 226 0.94 1.22 7.86
N GLY A 227 1.03 0.70 6.63
CA GLY A 227 0.01 0.86 5.60
C GLY A 227 -0.06 2.28 5.01
N ILE A 228 0.72 3.22 5.52
CA ILE A 228 0.72 4.62 5.07
C ILE A 228 1.43 4.72 3.72
N PRO A 229 0.88 5.46 2.73
CA PRO A 229 1.57 5.76 1.48
C PRO A 229 2.96 6.35 1.70
N LEU A 230 3.94 5.83 0.96
CA LEU A 230 5.29 6.36 0.97
C LEU A 230 5.30 7.77 0.40
N SER A 231 6.05 8.65 1.06
CA SER A 231 6.33 10.00 0.61
C SER A 231 7.75 10.10 0.04
N VAL A 232 8.07 11.27 -0.51
CA VAL A 232 9.41 11.61 -0.98
C VAL A 232 10.49 11.41 0.09
N TRP A 233 10.15 11.64 1.36
CA TRP A 233 11.09 11.59 2.49
C TRP A 233 11.51 10.16 2.85
N ASP A 234 10.72 9.17 2.44
CA ASP A 234 10.96 7.74 2.71
C ASP A 234 11.93 7.13 1.70
N LEU A 235 12.11 7.76 0.54
CA LEU A 235 12.88 7.24 -0.59
C LEU A 235 14.36 7.60 -0.48
N HIS A 236 15.22 6.59 -0.30
CA HIS A 236 16.67 6.75 -0.24
C HIS A 236 17.41 5.49 -0.73
N GLU A 237 18.69 5.63 -1.05
CA GLU A 237 19.51 4.48 -1.44
C GLU A 237 19.65 3.49 -0.27
N GLY A 238 19.26 2.24 -0.50
CA GLY A 238 19.18 1.18 0.51
C GLY A 238 17.76 0.94 1.04
N ALA A 239 16.80 1.81 0.76
CA ALA A 239 15.43 1.63 1.20
C ALA A 239 14.81 0.35 0.62
N ARG A 240 13.99 -0.34 1.42
CA ARG A 240 13.27 -1.54 1.01
C ARG A 240 11.77 -1.25 0.99
N LEU A 241 11.13 -1.46 -0.14
CA LEU A 241 9.70 -1.26 -0.33
C LEU A 241 9.08 -2.38 -1.17
N THR A 242 7.76 -2.51 -1.13
CA THR A 242 7.04 -3.56 -1.83
C THR A 242 6.50 -3.02 -3.16
N VAL A 243 7.17 -3.36 -4.27
CA VAL A 243 6.74 -2.98 -5.62
C VAL A 243 6.04 -4.17 -6.27
N LEU A 244 4.80 -3.99 -6.73
CA LEU A 244 4.01 -5.07 -7.38
C LEU A 244 3.96 -6.37 -6.53
N GLY A 245 3.85 -6.23 -5.21
CA GLY A 245 3.85 -7.36 -4.27
C GLY A 245 5.22 -8.02 -4.03
N ARG A 246 6.31 -7.46 -4.56
CA ARG A 246 7.67 -7.99 -4.41
C ARG A 246 8.56 -7.07 -3.53
N PRO A 247 9.30 -7.63 -2.56
CA PRO A 247 10.25 -6.85 -1.76
C PRO A 247 11.41 -6.38 -2.63
N THR A 248 11.48 -5.07 -2.82
CA THR A 248 12.36 -4.40 -3.77
C THR A 248 13.32 -3.48 -3.02
N THR A 249 14.60 -3.54 -3.36
CA THR A 249 15.63 -2.67 -2.76
C THR A 249 15.99 -1.56 -3.72
N LEU A 250 15.91 -0.30 -3.27
CA LEU A 250 16.44 0.87 -3.97
C LEU A 250 17.96 0.81 -3.90
N ARG A 251 18.63 0.54 -5.01
CA ARG A 251 20.08 0.35 -5.01
C ARG A 251 20.83 1.66 -5.23
N GLN A 252 20.37 2.44 -6.19
CA GLN A 252 21.09 3.62 -6.65
C GLN A 252 20.11 4.68 -7.14
N ALA A 253 20.26 5.91 -6.67
CA ALA A 253 19.55 7.06 -7.17
C ALA A 253 20.20 7.57 -8.47
N SER A 254 19.40 8.18 -9.35
CA SER A 254 19.95 8.96 -10.46
C SER A 254 20.80 10.12 -9.93
N LEU A 255 21.69 10.69 -10.77
CA LEU A 255 22.55 11.80 -10.33
C LEU A 255 21.73 12.99 -9.83
N LEU A 256 20.68 13.37 -10.56
CA LEU A 256 19.78 14.47 -10.17
C LEU A 256 19.05 14.15 -8.86
N THR A 257 18.51 12.93 -8.72
CA THR A 257 17.85 12.50 -7.48
C THR A 257 18.79 12.56 -6.28
N ARG A 258 20.04 12.12 -6.44
CA ARG A 258 21.04 12.21 -5.37
C ARG A 258 21.36 13.66 -5.01
N GLN A 259 21.54 14.54 -6.00
CA GLN A 259 21.76 15.95 -5.74
C GLN A 259 20.57 16.61 -5.03
N TRP A 260 19.34 16.24 -5.39
CA TRP A 260 18.12 16.69 -4.71
C TRP A 260 18.10 16.25 -3.24
N LEU A 261 18.37 14.96 -2.99
CA LEU A 261 18.46 14.42 -1.62
C LEU A 261 19.54 15.13 -0.80
N ASP A 262 20.73 15.35 -1.38
CA ASP A 262 21.83 16.06 -0.73
C ASP A 262 21.45 17.51 -0.34
N VAL A 263 20.68 18.22 -1.19
CA VAL A 263 20.24 19.58 -0.89
C VAL A 263 19.31 19.58 0.32
N HIS A 264 18.33 18.69 0.37
CA HIS A 264 17.40 18.62 1.51
C HIS A 264 18.08 18.12 2.79
N GLU A 265 18.99 17.15 2.68
CA GLU A 265 19.83 16.71 3.81
C GLU A 265 20.63 17.87 4.40
N ARG A 266 21.25 18.71 3.55
CA ARG A 266 22.00 19.90 4.00
C ARG A 266 21.12 20.99 4.61
N ARG A 267 19.83 21.05 4.27
CA ARG A 267 18.88 21.97 4.91
C ARG A 267 18.48 21.48 6.30
N LEU A 268 18.25 20.18 6.44
CA LEU A 268 17.74 19.60 7.67
C LEU A 268 18.83 19.36 8.73
N ARG A 269 20.03 18.93 8.32
CA ARG A 269 21.13 18.59 9.25
C ARG A 269 21.51 19.73 10.21
N PRO A 270 21.67 21.00 9.76
CA PRO A 270 21.98 22.10 10.66
C PRO A 270 20.89 22.33 11.72
N VAL A 271 19.61 22.12 11.39
CA VAL A 271 18.51 22.26 12.33
C VAL A 271 18.62 21.19 13.43
N MET A 272 18.84 19.94 13.04
CA MET A 272 19.07 18.83 13.98
C MET A 272 20.27 19.12 14.90
N GLU A 273 21.41 19.53 14.34
CA GLU A 273 22.63 19.84 15.11
C GLU A 273 22.42 21.01 16.08
N ASN A 274 21.71 22.05 15.66
CA ASN A 274 21.37 23.19 16.52
C ASN A 274 20.45 22.78 17.67
N LEU A 275 19.43 21.96 17.40
CA LEU A 275 18.54 21.42 18.44
C LEU A 275 19.34 20.59 19.45
N GLN A 276 20.22 19.69 18.99
CA GLN A 276 21.09 18.89 19.87
C GLN A 276 21.99 19.78 20.73
N LYS A 277 22.61 20.80 20.14
CA LYS A 277 23.49 21.74 20.84
C LYS A 277 22.76 22.53 21.92
N GLU A 278 21.53 22.98 21.66
CA GLU A 278 20.73 23.68 22.66
C GLU A 278 20.23 22.75 23.76
N LEU A 279 19.79 21.54 23.40
CA LEU A 279 19.29 20.53 24.33
C LEU A 279 20.39 20.08 25.31
N ALA A 280 21.63 19.91 24.83
CA ALA A 280 22.78 19.54 25.65
C ALA A 280 23.02 20.49 26.85
N LYS A 281 22.62 21.77 26.76
CA LYS A 281 22.74 22.75 27.86
C LYS A 281 21.87 22.39 29.06
N TYR A 282 20.79 21.66 28.85
CA TYR A 282 19.83 21.27 29.88
C TYR A 282 20.11 19.86 30.42
N GLU A 283 20.55 18.94 29.56
CA GLU A 283 20.89 17.56 29.95
C GLU A 283 22.17 17.46 30.81
N LEU A 284 23.11 18.40 30.67
CA LEU A 284 24.29 18.49 31.54
C LEU A 284 23.94 18.75 33.01
N ARG A 285 22.72 19.22 33.32
CA ARG A 285 22.23 19.40 34.71
C ARG A 285 21.46 18.20 35.26
N SER A 286 20.93 17.31 34.41
CA SER A 286 20.21 16.11 34.87
C SER A 286 21.13 14.91 35.14
N HIS A 287 22.37 14.93 34.62
CA HIS A 287 23.37 13.87 34.83
C HIS A 287 24.24 14.07 36.08
N GLY A 288 23.72 14.75 37.09
CA GLY A 288 24.25 14.63 38.45
C GLY A 288 23.89 13.25 39.01
N ARG A 289 24.77 12.25 38.77
CA ARG A 289 24.70 10.82 39.16
C ARG A 289 24.32 9.83 38.05
N SER A 290 25.09 9.82 36.96
CA SER A 290 25.52 8.55 36.36
C SER A 290 26.69 8.79 35.43
N ALA A 291 27.87 8.90 36.02
CA ALA A 291 29.11 8.51 35.35
C ALA A 291 29.20 6.97 35.34
N ALA A 292 28.20 6.31 34.77
CA ALA A 292 28.37 4.96 34.26
C ALA A 292 28.70 5.14 32.78
N ALA A 293 29.80 4.53 32.36
CA ALA A 293 30.25 4.40 30.98
C ALA A 293 29.08 4.22 30.00
N PRO A 294 29.21 4.64 28.72
CA PRO A 294 28.16 4.42 27.73
C PRO A 294 27.73 2.96 27.79
N ALA A 295 26.51 2.70 28.26
CA ALA A 295 25.91 1.38 28.39
C ALA A 295 25.47 0.90 27.01
N SER A 296 26.41 0.87 26.06
CA SER A 296 26.34 0.08 24.85
C SER A 296 27.74 0.01 24.26
N GLY A 297 28.57 -0.84 24.86
CA GLY A 297 29.73 -1.43 24.18
C GLY A 297 29.31 -2.40 23.05
N ARG A 298 28.14 -2.21 22.44
CA ARG A 298 27.91 -2.72 21.09
C ARG A 298 28.75 -1.83 20.19
N ILE A 299 29.96 -2.30 19.91
CA ILE A 299 30.57 -2.08 18.61
C ILE A 299 29.47 -2.47 17.62
N LEU A 300 28.75 -1.47 17.09
CA LEU A 300 27.97 -1.64 15.88
C LEU A 300 29.03 -2.02 14.86
N CYS A 301 29.22 -3.33 14.67
CA CYS A 301 30.02 -3.83 13.58
C CYS A 301 29.52 -3.08 12.36
N ALA A 302 30.36 -2.18 11.84
CA ALA A 302 30.08 -1.51 10.59
C ALA A 302 29.84 -2.63 9.60
N ASP A 303 28.58 -2.83 9.20
CA ASP A 303 28.25 -3.80 8.18
C ASP A 303 29.14 -3.46 6.98
N PRO A 304 30.05 -4.36 6.55
CA PRO A 304 30.97 -4.08 5.45
C PRO A 304 30.23 -3.78 4.14
N HIS A 305 28.92 -4.06 4.10
CA HIS A 305 28.02 -3.74 3.00
C HIS A 305 27.20 -2.45 3.22
N ARG A 306 27.40 -1.73 4.32
CA ARG A 306 26.91 -0.35 4.50
C ARG A 306 27.80 0.61 3.70
N SER A 307 27.89 0.38 2.38
CA SER A 307 28.32 1.40 1.42
C SER A 307 27.46 2.63 1.69
N ARG A 308 28.05 3.72 2.22
CA ARG A 308 27.41 5.02 2.54
C ARG A 308 25.94 5.06 2.09
N SER A 309 25.07 4.43 2.87
CA SER A 309 23.67 4.27 2.46
C SER A 309 23.08 5.67 2.47
N GLY A 310 22.38 6.07 1.41
CA GLY A 310 21.74 7.37 1.34
C GLY A 310 21.01 7.69 2.65
N VAL A 311 21.09 8.93 3.12
CA VAL A 311 20.44 9.32 4.37
C VAL A 311 18.93 9.26 4.18
N SER A 312 18.24 8.56 5.06
CA SER A 312 16.78 8.61 5.13
C SER A 312 16.36 9.98 5.64
N LEU A 313 15.78 10.80 4.75
CA LEU A 313 15.28 12.12 5.12
C LEU A 313 14.14 12.02 6.14
N ARG A 314 13.29 10.99 6.03
CA ARG A 314 12.25 10.67 7.03
C ARG A 314 12.84 10.49 8.42
N GLN A 315 13.87 9.65 8.57
CA GLN A 315 14.49 9.41 9.86
C GLN A 315 15.03 10.70 10.46
N LEU A 316 15.62 11.56 9.62
CA LEU A 316 16.19 12.81 10.07
C LEU A 316 15.11 13.84 10.45
N LEU A 317 13.96 13.83 9.76
CA LEU A 317 12.77 14.59 10.17
C LEU A 317 12.20 14.08 11.50
N ASP A 318 12.07 12.77 11.67
CA ASP A 318 11.58 12.16 12.91
C ASP A 318 12.49 12.49 14.09
N ASP A 319 13.82 12.45 13.88
CA ASP A 319 14.82 12.85 14.88
C ASP A 319 14.67 14.34 15.24
N ILE A 320 14.46 15.22 14.26
CA ILE A 320 14.21 16.65 14.49
C ILE A 320 12.93 16.86 15.31
N VAL A 321 11.83 16.20 14.95
CA VAL A 321 10.54 16.28 15.68
C VAL A 321 10.71 15.81 17.12
N MET A 322 11.43 14.71 17.34
CA MET A 322 11.73 14.17 18.66
C MET A 322 12.58 15.16 19.50
N LEU A 323 13.63 15.73 18.91
CA LEU A 323 14.49 16.71 19.57
C LEU A 323 13.74 18.02 19.85
N GLN A 324 12.91 18.48 18.92
CA GLN A 324 12.06 19.66 19.10
C GLN A 324 11.09 19.45 20.26
N THR A 325 10.41 18.30 20.31
CA THR A 325 9.48 17.96 21.39
C THR A 325 10.19 17.95 22.74
N LYS A 326 11.39 17.36 22.80
CA LYS A 326 12.21 17.37 24.02
C LYS A 326 12.65 18.77 24.42
N LEU A 327 13.20 19.56 23.49
CA LEU A 327 13.64 20.93 23.79
C LEU A 327 12.46 21.81 24.19
N ALA A 328 11.28 21.60 23.62
CA ALA A 328 10.07 22.34 23.94
C ALA A 328 9.62 22.17 25.40
N THR A 329 9.96 21.04 26.05
CA THR A 329 9.72 20.86 27.50
C THR A 329 10.53 21.84 28.36
N TYR A 330 11.70 22.29 27.87
CA TYR A 330 12.56 23.25 28.58
C TYR A 330 12.36 24.68 28.09
N ARG A 331 12.30 24.88 26.76
CA ARG A 331 12.13 26.19 26.10
C ARG A 331 11.31 26.05 24.80
N PRO A 332 9.98 26.18 24.86
CA PRO A 332 9.10 26.01 23.71
C PRO A 332 9.37 27.04 22.59
N ASP A 333 9.59 28.30 22.95
CA ASP A 333 9.82 29.37 21.96
C ASP A 333 11.10 29.16 21.15
N LEU A 334 12.16 28.68 21.80
CA LEU A 334 13.43 28.39 21.14
C LEU A 334 13.32 27.17 20.22
N ALA A 335 12.65 26.10 20.69
CA ALA A 335 12.40 24.92 19.89
C ALA A 335 11.62 25.25 18.61
N ARG A 336 10.59 26.11 18.72
CA ARG A 336 9.83 26.59 17.56
C ARG A 336 10.69 27.41 16.60
N ARG A 337 11.48 28.36 17.11
CA ARG A 337 12.34 29.23 16.29
C ARG A 337 13.41 28.46 15.52
N LEU A 338 13.95 27.39 16.11
CA LEU A 338 14.97 26.57 15.44
C LEU A 338 14.39 25.73 14.29
N CYS A 339 13.12 25.35 14.37
CA CYS A 339 12.42 24.61 13.31
C CYS A 339 11.74 25.50 12.27
N GLU A 340 11.68 26.82 12.47
CA GLU A 340 11.08 27.79 11.53
C GLU A 340 11.58 27.64 10.08
N PRO A 341 12.87 27.36 9.80
CA PRO A 341 13.35 27.13 8.42
C PRO A 341 12.77 25.90 7.71
N LEU A 342 12.06 25.03 8.43
CA LEU A 342 11.47 23.79 7.93
C LEU A 342 9.96 23.89 7.66
N ALA A 343 9.33 25.01 8.00
CA ALA A 343 7.88 25.19 7.86
C ALA A 343 7.38 25.00 6.41
N ASP A 344 8.23 25.29 5.43
CA ASP A 344 7.89 25.19 4.01
C ASP A 344 8.02 23.76 3.43
N LEU A 345 8.42 22.77 4.25
CA LEU A 345 8.61 21.39 3.77
C LEU A 345 7.33 20.55 3.77
N ASP A 346 6.32 20.92 4.57
CA ASP A 346 5.06 20.20 4.67
C ASP A 346 4.15 20.39 3.43
N THR A 347 4.48 21.33 2.54
CA THR A 347 3.77 21.60 1.28
C THR A 347 4.30 20.80 0.08
N ALA A 348 5.19 19.83 0.28
CA ALA A 348 5.82 19.04 -0.79
C ALA A 348 5.36 17.57 -0.86
#